data_AF-A0A7R9DME3-F1
#
_entry.id   AF-A0A7R9DME3-F1
#
_cell.length_a   1.000
_cell.length_b   1.000
_cell.length_c   1.000
_cell.angle_alpha   90.00
_cell.angle_beta   90.00
_cell.angle_gamma   90.00
#
_symmetry.space_group_name_H-M   'P 1'
#
loop_
_entity.id
_entity.type
_entity.pdbx_description
1 polymer ?
#
loop_
_entity_poly.entity_id
_entity_poly.type
_entity_poly.pdbx_seq_one_letter_code
_entity_poly.pdbx_strand_id
1 'polypeptide(L)'
;MFVLLQVNLALHVNSYTPPAVYVKHVCFTNFTQYGMPEPIYVNLVRDPVERVISWYYYVRAPWYYVERKQAFPDIALPDPLWLKKDFETCVLRGDRECRYLEGETHEGIGDHRRQSLFFCGHSDAC
;
A
#
# COMPACT_ATOMS: atom_id res chain seq x y z
N MET A 1 5.00 -10.27 15.98
CA MET A 1 3.69 -10.15 15.28
C MET A 1 3.83 -10.27 13.77
N PHE A 2 4.80 -9.60 13.13
CA PHE A 2 5.00 -9.63 11.66
C PHE A 2 5.46 -10.98 11.08
N VAL A 3 6.34 -11.73 11.76
CA VAL A 3 6.83 -13.04 11.27
C VAL A 3 5.70 -14.08 11.19
N LEU A 4 4.80 -14.10 12.17
CA LEU A 4 3.64 -15.02 12.17
C LEU A 4 2.72 -14.76 10.96
N LEU A 5 2.56 -13.49 10.56
CA LEU A 5 1.78 -13.12 9.39
C LEU A 5 2.41 -13.62 8.09
N GLN A 6 3.75 -13.59 7.97
CA GLN A 6 4.47 -14.08 6.80
C GLN A 6 4.36 -15.61 6.65
N VAL A 7 4.52 -16.36 7.75
CA VAL A 7 4.35 -17.82 7.75
C VAL A 7 2.92 -18.20 7.35
N ASN A 8 1.91 -17.51 7.93
CA ASN A 8 0.51 -17.78 7.59
C ASN A 8 0.18 -17.46 6.13
N LEU A 9 0.76 -16.39 5.57
CA LEU A 9 0.65 -16.09 4.15
C LEU A 9 1.24 -17.23 3.30
N ALA A 10 2.44 -17.68 3.64
CA ALA A 10 3.13 -18.72 2.89
C ALA A 10 2.34 -20.04 2.92
N LEU A 11 1.85 -20.46 4.08
CA LEU A 11 0.98 -21.63 4.24
C LEU A 11 -0.28 -21.52 3.38
N HIS A 12 -0.92 -20.36 3.40
CA HIS A 12 -2.16 -20.12 2.67
C HIS A 12 -1.94 -20.19 1.16
N VAL A 13 -0.88 -19.56 0.64
CA VAL A 13 -0.53 -19.61 -0.79
C VAL A 13 -0.14 -21.04 -1.21
N ASN A 14 0.60 -21.77 -0.37
CA ASN A 14 0.98 -23.16 -0.66
C ASN A 14 -0.20 -24.15 -0.57
N SER A 15 -1.34 -23.75 0.01
CA SER A 15 -2.54 -24.60 0.11
C SER A 15 -3.33 -24.72 -1.20
N TYR A 16 -3.07 -23.89 -2.20
CA TYR A 16 -3.75 -23.93 -3.49
C TYR A 16 -3.19 -25.02 -4.40
N THR A 17 -4.08 -25.77 -5.06
CA THR A 17 -3.70 -26.74 -6.10
C THR A 17 -3.35 -26.01 -7.41
N PRO A 18 -2.14 -26.19 -7.99
CA PRO A 18 -1.79 -25.58 -9.27
C PRO A 18 -2.65 -26.11 -10.44
N PRO A 19 -2.95 -25.28 -11.47
CA PRO A 19 -2.57 -23.88 -11.61
C PRO A 19 -3.48 -22.95 -10.79
N ALA A 20 -2.88 -22.00 -10.07
CA ALA A 20 -3.60 -21.02 -9.26
C ALA A 20 -2.91 -19.66 -9.34
N VAL A 21 -3.67 -18.59 -9.13
CA VAL A 21 -3.17 -17.21 -9.04
C VAL A 21 -3.62 -16.61 -7.73
N TYR A 22 -2.68 -16.09 -6.96
CA TYR A 22 -2.94 -15.38 -5.71
C TYR A 22 -2.55 -13.91 -5.88
N VAL A 23 -3.48 -13.00 -5.58
CA VAL A 23 -3.27 -11.55 -5.71
C VAL A 23 -3.54 -10.88 -4.37
N LYS A 24 -2.53 -10.18 -3.84
CA LYS A 24 -2.67 -9.42 -2.59
C LYS A 24 -1.68 -8.27 -2.52
N HIS A 25 -2.09 -7.20 -1.86
CA HIS A 25 -1.20 -6.09 -1.50
C HIS A 25 -0.34 -6.45 -0.28
N VAL A 26 0.78 -7.15 -0.51
CA VAL A 26 1.73 -7.52 0.54
C VAL A 26 3.16 -7.36 0.03
N CYS A 27 4.09 -7.02 0.92
CA CYS A 27 5.51 -6.99 0.57
C CYS A 27 6.02 -8.38 0.18
N PHE A 28 7.07 -8.41 -0.64
CA PHE A 28 7.77 -9.62 -1.02
C PHE A 28 8.04 -10.50 0.20
N THR A 29 7.66 -11.76 0.11
CA THR A 29 7.79 -12.73 1.20
C THR A 29 8.67 -13.85 0.67
N ASN A 30 9.76 -14.17 1.35
CA ASN A 30 10.65 -15.24 0.93
C ASN A 30 10.13 -16.57 1.48
N PHE A 31 9.51 -17.40 0.62
CA PHE A 31 8.85 -18.64 1.05
C PHE A 31 9.88 -19.69 1.49
N THR A 32 11.08 -19.65 0.91
CA THR A 32 12.15 -20.59 1.26
C THR A 32 12.59 -20.48 2.72
N GLN A 33 12.45 -19.29 3.34
CA GLN A 33 12.72 -19.10 4.78
C GLN A 33 11.80 -19.92 5.69
N TYR A 34 10.66 -20.38 5.16
CA TYR A 34 9.66 -21.16 5.88
C TYR A 34 9.58 -22.61 5.39
N GLY A 35 10.57 -23.06 4.61
CA GLY A 35 10.60 -24.43 4.06
C GLY A 35 9.52 -24.68 2.99
N MET A 36 9.01 -23.63 2.35
CA MET A 36 7.99 -23.73 1.30
C MET A 36 8.58 -23.47 -0.08
N PRO A 37 7.99 -24.06 -1.14
CA PRO A 37 8.40 -23.75 -2.51
C PRO A 37 8.10 -22.28 -2.84
N GLU A 38 9.03 -21.65 -3.55
CA GLU A 38 8.87 -20.27 -4.01
C GLU A 38 7.85 -20.22 -5.17
N PRO A 39 6.76 -19.44 -5.06
CA PRO A 39 5.82 -19.25 -6.16
C PRO A 39 6.42 -18.32 -7.24
N ILE A 40 5.77 -18.30 -8.41
CA ILE A 40 6.13 -17.33 -9.45
C ILE A 40 5.58 -15.95 -9.04
N TYR A 41 6.46 -15.02 -8.75
CA TYR A 41 6.12 -13.63 -8.46
C TYR A 41 5.94 -12.82 -9.75
N VAL A 42 4.81 -12.12 -9.84
CA VAL A 42 4.54 -11.11 -10.86
C VAL A 42 4.02 -9.88 -10.17
N ASN A 43 4.52 -8.71 -10.53
CA ASN A 43 4.09 -7.43 -9.98
C ASN A 43 4.03 -6.37 -11.07
N LEU A 44 3.21 -5.34 -10.84
CA LEU A 44 3.04 -4.23 -11.76
C LEU A 44 3.51 -2.95 -11.08
N VAL A 45 4.40 -2.24 -11.76
CA VAL A 45 4.94 -0.97 -11.29
C VAL A 45 4.44 0.17 -12.18
N ARG A 46 4.19 1.32 -11.56
CA ARG A 46 3.90 2.59 -12.22
C ARG A 46 5.01 3.59 -11.93
N ASP A 47 5.12 4.62 -12.77
CA ASP A 47 5.95 5.79 -12.47
C ASP A 47 5.66 6.33 -11.04
N PRO A 48 6.70 6.62 -10.23
CA PRO A 48 6.51 6.99 -8.83
C PRO A 48 5.64 8.24 -8.63
N VAL A 49 5.80 9.27 -9.47
CA VAL A 49 5.06 10.53 -9.36
C VAL A 49 3.60 10.31 -9.74
N GLU A 50 3.38 9.64 -10.87
CA GLU A 50 2.04 9.26 -11.35
C GLU A 50 1.29 8.37 -10.34
N ARG A 51 2.00 7.47 -9.65
CA ARG A 51 1.42 6.66 -8.57
C ARG A 51 0.97 7.53 -7.40
N VAL A 52 1.78 8.51 -6.99
CA VAL A 52 1.44 9.44 -5.90
C VAL A 52 0.24 10.30 -6.27
N ILE A 53 0.20 10.86 -7.49
CA ILE A 53 -0.93 11.64 -8.00
C ILE A 53 -2.20 10.78 -8.04
N SER A 54 -2.10 9.55 -8.56
CA SER A 54 -3.22 8.62 -8.60
C SER A 54 -3.76 8.31 -7.20
N TRP A 55 -2.89 8.06 -6.23
CA TRP A 55 -3.29 7.82 -4.84
C TRP A 55 -3.91 9.06 -4.21
N TYR A 56 -3.33 10.24 -4.47
CA TYR A 56 -3.80 11.53 -3.96
C TYR A 56 -5.28 11.76 -4.30
N TYR A 57 -5.70 11.53 -5.54
CA TYR A 57 -7.10 11.67 -5.92
C TYR A 57 -7.96 10.48 -5.51
N TYR A 58 -7.41 9.25 -5.52
CA TYR A 58 -8.15 8.06 -5.10
C TYR A 58 -8.68 8.19 -3.66
N VAL A 59 -7.85 8.65 -2.71
CA VAL A 59 -8.28 8.83 -1.31
C VAL A 59 -9.17 10.05 -1.08
N ARG A 60 -9.36 10.90 -2.08
CA ARG A 60 -10.26 12.07 -2.02
C ARG A 60 -11.58 11.83 -2.72
N ALA A 61 -11.70 10.69 -3.39
CA ALA A 61 -12.89 10.34 -4.11
C ALA A 61 -14.09 10.15 -3.16
N PRO A 62 -15.30 10.64 -3.52
CA PRO A 62 -16.47 10.50 -2.68
C PRO A 62 -16.81 9.04 -2.33
N TRP A 63 -16.68 8.11 -3.30
CA TRP A 63 -16.98 6.69 -3.09
C TRP A 63 -16.09 6.06 -2.02
N TYR A 64 -14.81 6.48 -1.94
CA TYR A 64 -13.86 5.99 -0.94
C TYR A 64 -14.36 6.22 0.50
N TYR A 65 -15.01 7.37 0.76
CA TYR A 65 -15.55 7.68 2.08
C TYR A 65 -16.96 7.16 2.29
N VAL A 66 -17.79 7.10 1.23
CA VAL A 66 -19.14 6.52 1.34
C VAL A 66 -19.06 5.05 1.77
N GLU A 67 -18.24 4.25 1.09
CA GLU A 67 -18.06 2.83 1.42
C GLU A 67 -17.49 2.65 2.84
N ARG A 68 -16.51 3.47 3.21
CA ARG A 68 -15.93 3.42 4.56
C ARG A 68 -16.90 3.86 5.65
N LYS A 69 -17.74 4.86 5.40
CA LYS A 69 -18.76 5.31 6.36
C LYS A 69 -19.87 4.26 6.55
N GLN A 70 -20.18 3.50 5.51
CA GLN A 70 -21.08 2.34 5.62
C GLN A 70 -20.47 1.22 6.46
N ALA A 71 -19.19 0.91 6.25
CA ALA A 71 -18.49 -0.12 7.03
C ALA A 71 -18.15 0.31 8.46
N PHE A 72 -17.89 1.60 8.67
CA PHE A 72 -17.48 2.21 9.93
C PHE A 72 -18.32 3.47 10.19
N PRO A 73 -19.53 3.33 10.76
CA PRO A 73 -20.46 4.45 10.94
C PRO A 73 -19.90 5.64 11.72
N ASP A 74 -18.96 5.40 12.64
CA ASP A 74 -18.37 6.42 13.50
C ASP A 74 -17.20 7.18 12.86
N ILE A 75 -16.75 6.81 11.65
CA ILE A 75 -15.61 7.48 11.01
C ILE A 75 -15.96 8.95 10.70
N ALA A 76 -15.12 9.89 11.14
CA ALA A 76 -15.30 11.30 10.81
C ALA A 76 -15.12 11.52 9.29
N LEU A 77 -15.99 12.33 8.70
CA LEU A 77 -15.82 12.74 7.31
C LEU A 77 -14.70 13.80 7.22
N PRO A 78 -13.85 13.76 6.19
CA PRO A 78 -12.81 14.76 6.00
C PRO A 78 -13.38 16.15 5.73
N ASP A 79 -12.54 17.17 5.96
CA ASP A 79 -12.85 18.55 5.60
C ASP A 79 -13.12 18.69 4.08
N PRO A 80 -14.23 19.32 3.65
CA PRO A 80 -14.52 19.56 2.24
C PRO A 80 -13.43 20.32 1.47
N LEU A 81 -12.69 21.22 2.12
CA LEU A 81 -11.56 21.94 1.52
C LEU A 81 -10.39 20.99 1.22
N TRP A 82 -10.15 20.01 2.10
CA TRP A 82 -9.12 18.99 1.86
C TRP A 82 -9.48 18.08 0.67
N LEU A 83 -10.77 17.72 0.55
CA LEU A 83 -11.28 16.89 -0.56
C LEU A 83 -11.18 17.60 -1.91
N LYS A 84 -11.39 18.92 -1.95
CA LYS A 84 -11.39 19.72 -3.18
C LYS A 84 -10.01 20.23 -3.59
N LYS A 85 -9.01 20.17 -2.71
CA LYS A 85 -7.64 20.65 -2.99
C LYS A 85 -7.00 19.83 -4.11
N ASP A 86 -6.60 20.49 -5.19
CA ASP A 86 -5.84 19.85 -6.27
C ASP A 86 -4.39 19.52 -5.87
N PHE A 87 -3.77 18.63 -6.64
CA PHE A 87 -2.42 18.15 -6.38
C PHE A 87 -1.36 19.27 -6.49
N GLU A 88 -1.48 20.16 -7.47
CA GLU A 88 -0.51 21.24 -7.68
C GLU A 88 -0.49 22.22 -6.52
N THR A 89 -1.66 22.60 -6.02
CA THR A 89 -1.82 23.45 -4.83
C THR A 89 -1.21 22.78 -3.61
N CYS A 90 -1.39 21.47 -3.45
CA CYS A 90 -0.75 20.70 -2.39
C CYS A 90 0.79 20.83 -2.47
N VAL A 91 1.36 20.58 -3.65
CA VAL A 91 2.82 20.64 -3.88
C VAL A 91 3.36 22.05 -3.64
N LEU A 92 2.70 23.08 -4.18
CA LEU A 92 3.13 24.48 -4.06
C LEU A 92 3.04 25.00 -2.62
N ARG A 93 2.09 24.52 -1.82
CA ARG A 93 2.00 24.84 -0.38
C ARG A 93 3.01 24.07 0.46
N GLY A 94 3.64 23.04 -0.10
CA GLY A 94 4.55 22.17 0.63
C GLY A 94 3.84 21.27 1.63
N ASP A 95 2.58 20.91 1.36
CA ASP A 95 1.80 20.03 2.22
C ASP A 95 2.44 18.63 2.28
N ARG A 96 2.36 17.98 3.44
CA ARG A 96 3.12 16.74 3.70
C ARG A 96 2.69 15.58 2.81
N GLU A 97 1.41 15.45 2.47
CA GLU A 97 0.90 14.27 1.73
C GLU A 97 1.31 14.19 0.26
N CYS A 98 1.88 15.26 -0.30
CA CYS A 98 2.35 15.34 -1.68
C CYS A 98 3.85 15.62 -1.76
N ARG A 99 4.58 15.43 -0.66
CA ARG A 99 6.01 15.70 -0.57
C ARG A 99 6.78 14.45 -0.15
N TYR A 100 7.80 14.13 -0.93
CA TYR A 100 8.82 13.17 -0.52
C TYR A 100 9.87 13.89 0.36
N LEU A 101 9.97 13.46 1.62
CA LEU A 101 11.02 13.90 2.53
C LEU A 101 12.01 12.75 2.72
N GLU A 102 13.26 12.99 2.30
CA GLU A 102 14.31 12.00 2.40
C GLU A 102 14.60 11.66 3.88
N GLY A 103 14.77 10.36 4.16
CA GLY A 103 14.99 9.85 5.51
C GLY A 103 13.73 9.75 6.38
N GLU A 104 12.57 10.22 5.91
CA GLU A 104 11.32 10.07 6.64
C GLU A 104 10.75 8.66 6.48
N THR A 105 10.45 8.01 7.61
CA THR A 105 9.70 6.76 7.64
C THR A 105 8.23 7.05 7.92
N HIS A 106 7.36 6.68 6.98
CA HIS A 106 5.92 6.83 7.15
C HIS A 106 5.23 5.47 7.24
N GLU A 107 4.56 5.20 8.35
CA GLU A 107 3.75 3.99 8.46
C GLU A 107 2.39 4.21 7.77
N GLY A 108 2.05 3.31 6.84
CA GLY A 108 0.71 3.24 6.26
C GLY A 108 0.63 3.47 4.76
N ILE A 109 -0.60 3.78 4.28
CA ILE A 109 -0.94 3.73 2.84
C ILE A 109 -0.39 4.92 2.06
N GLY A 110 -0.06 6.02 2.75
CA GLY A 110 0.51 7.22 2.16
C GLY A 110 2.03 7.21 1.96
N ASP A 111 2.75 6.14 2.32
CA ASP A 111 4.21 6.11 2.11
C ASP A 111 4.56 6.17 0.61
N HIS A 112 5.36 7.16 0.23
CA HIS A 112 5.82 7.35 -1.15
C HIS A 112 6.82 6.26 -1.58
N ARG A 113 7.55 5.66 -0.64
CA ARG A 113 8.48 4.54 -0.84
C ARG A 113 7.78 3.21 -1.05
N ARG A 114 6.47 3.14 -0.81
CA ARG A 114 5.68 1.90 -0.74
C ARG A 114 5.91 0.94 -1.90
N GLN A 115 6.13 1.45 -3.11
CA GLN A 115 6.44 0.59 -4.25
C GLN A 115 7.75 -0.16 -4.05
N SER A 116 8.84 0.52 -3.69
CA SER A 116 10.12 -0.11 -3.35
C SER A 116 10.00 -1.04 -2.14
N LEU A 117 9.25 -0.64 -1.10
CA LEU A 117 8.99 -1.49 0.09
C LEU A 117 8.37 -2.84 -0.29
N PHE A 118 7.46 -2.84 -1.27
CA PHE A 118 6.80 -4.05 -1.71
C PHE A 118 7.75 -5.05 -2.39
N PHE A 119 8.87 -4.59 -2.94
CA PHE A 119 9.91 -5.47 -3.49
C PHE A 119 11.01 -5.78 -2.48
N CYS A 120 11.34 -4.84 -1.59
CA CYS A 120 12.36 -5.03 -0.57
C CYS A 120 11.99 -6.12 0.44
N GLY A 121 10.70 -6.21 0.79
CA GLY A 121 10.17 -7.27 1.65
C GLY A 121 9.89 -6.80 3.06
N HIS A 122 10.19 -7.64 4.05
CA HIS A 122 9.78 -7.43 5.45
C HIS A 122 10.94 -7.13 6.40
N SER A 123 12.14 -6.82 5.89
CA SER A 123 13.28 -6.50 6.75
C SER A 123 13.17 -5.07 7.31
N ASP A 124 13.74 -4.83 8.48
CA ASP A 124 13.77 -3.49 9.10
C ASP A 124 14.53 -2.45 8.25
N ALA A 125 15.37 -2.90 7.31
CA ALA A 125 16.13 -2.03 6.42
C ALA A 125 15.32 -1.46 5.23
N CYS A 126 14.05 -1.86 5.06
CA CYS A 126 13.25 -1.57 3.86
C CYS A 126 12.53 -0.20 3.87
#